data_AF-A0A1J5DG63-F1
#
_entry.id   AF-A0A1J5DG63-F1
#
_cell.length_a   1.000
_cell.length_b   1.000
_cell.length_c   1.000
_cell.angle_alpha   90.00
_cell.angle_beta   90.00
_cell.angle_gamma   90.00
#
_symmetry.space_group_name_H-M   'P 1'
#
loop_
_entity.id
_entity.type
_entity.pdbx_description
1 polymer ?
#
loop_
_entity_poly.entity_id
_entity_poly.type
_entity_poly.pdbx_seq_one_letter_code
_entity_poly.pdbx_strand_id
1 'polypeptide(L)'
;MKGLLATIALRRVLSWYFREVYGHHEGPGVLPFYCDPTRVGTFAIEPGELVVGGDDAVFRLFVTLSMYQALRDVVIMRRQLAMPLSSMRVLADAQFLHQSVMANLCSALRTGKTFEADCDVSKRAGIVDCGMWASASCHVKDATRAFNRMGDMGKLPTSAWLRFWKDGALEKLLAKVHSEEASPLKRADLLVQRFAQVHRVGRKLATMFVSALSTPALSPGLTPWFPEIDGNGLVVVDTNVARAVDAFRPVGAAKSYEARVQWLVGQARKIDLREFEPMVPSYSPRLVQQALYAFGSKSNRHERGDRCSAMRGECGECVPSVCPFGRSRRMGER
;
A
#
# COMPACT_ATOMS: atom_id res chain seq x y z
N MET A 1 -8.76 13.35 -30.66
CA MET A 1 -7.29 13.56 -30.51
C MET A 1 -6.74 13.31 -29.10
N LYS A 2 -7.27 13.89 -28.00
CA LYS A 2 -6.66 13.71 -26.65
C LYS A 2 -6.61 12.26 -26.13
N GLY A 3 -7.61 11.43 -26.45
CA GLY A 3 -7.62 10.02 -26.05
C GLY A 3 -6.45 9.22 -26.64
N LEU A 4 -6.13 9.43 -27.92
CA LEU A 4 -5.01 8.78 -28.60
C LEU A 4 -3.66 9.23 -28.01
N LEU A 5 -3.50 10.52 -27.73
CA LEU A 5 -2.29 11.06 -27.10
C LEU A 5 -2.07 10.50 -25.69
N ALA A 6 -3.14 10.35 -24.90
CA ALA A 6 -3.05 9.75 -23.57
C ALA A 6 -2.63 8.27 -23.64
N THR A 7 -3.17 7.50 -24.58
CA THR A 7 -2.78 6.09 -24.78
C THR A 7 -1.32 5.98 -25.23
N ILE A 8 -0.86 6.82 -26.17
CA ILE A 8 0.55 6.84 -26.60
C ILE A 8 1.47 7.18 -25.42
N ALA A 9 1.14 8.21 -24.63
CA ALA A 9 1.92 8.59 -23.46
C ALA A 9 1.97 7.46 -22.41
N LEU A 10 0.84 6.81 -22.15
CA LEU A 10 0.78 5.69 -21.21
C LEU A 10 1.61 4.50 -21.68
N ARG A 11 1.55 4.16 -22.98
CA ARG A 11 2.40 3.10 -23.57
C ARG A 11 3.89 3.41 -23.42
N ARG A 12 4.31 4.68 -23.58
CA ARG A 12 5.71 5.08 -23.31
C ARG A 12 6.10 4.91 -21.84
N VAL A 13 5.20 5.23 -20.91
CA VAL A 13 5.43 4.97 -19.47
C VAL A 13 5.57 3.47 -19.21
N LEU A 14 4.73 2.64 -19.83
CA LEU A 14 4.80 1.18 -19.70
C LEU A 14 6.08 0.61 -20.31
N SER A 15 6.48 1.03 -21.51
CA SER A 15 7.77 0.65 -22.11
C SER A 15 8.94 0.99 -21.19
N TRP A 16 8.95 2.20 -20.62
CA TRP A 16 9.97 2.58 -19.64
C TRP A 16 9.94 1.69 -18.39
N TYR A 17 8.75 1.42 -17.85
CA TYR A 17 8.59 0.63 -16.65
C TYR A 17 9.08 -0.81 -16.82
N PHE A 18 8.65 -1.48 -17.89
CA PHE A 18 9.06 -2.86 -18.15
C PHE A 18 10.54 -2.99 -18.51
N ARG A 19 11.16 -1.94 -19.06
CA ARG A 19 12.60 -1.95 -19.38
C ARG A 19 13.50 -1.58 -18.21
N GLU A 20 13.10 -0.62 -17.39
CA GLU A 20 14.00 0.00 -16.39
C GLU A 20 13.67 -0.41 -14.95
N VAL A 21 12.46 -0.94 -14.69
CA VAL A 21 11.96 -1.16 -13.32
C VAL A 21 11.54 -2.60 -13.10
N TYR A 22 10.67 -3.14 -13.94
CA TYR A 22 10.16 -4.50 -13.81
C TYR A 22 11.29 -5.52 -14.04
N GLY A 23 11.49 -6.44 -13.10
CA GLY A 23 12.60 -7.41 -13.12
C GLY A 23 13.95 -6.84 -12.64
N HIS A 24 14.05 -5.55 -12.36
CA HIS A 24 15.27 -4.90 -11.87
C HIS A 24 15.12 -4.33 -10.45
N HIS A 25 13.95 -3.79 -10.13
CA HIS A 25 13.67 -3.12 -8.87
C HIS A 25 12.38 -3.59 -8.18
N GLU A 26 11.51 -4.27 -8.92
CA GLU A 26 10.31 -4.95 -8.43
C GLU A 26 9.85 -5.99 -9.47
N GLY A 27 8.96 -6.90 -9.08
CA GLY A 27 8.51 -8.00 -9.95
C GLY A 27 9.41 -9.24 -9.89
N PRO A 28 9.49 -10.04 -10.97
CA PRO A 28 10.21 -11.32 -11.00
C PRO A 28 11.68 -11.17 -10.61
N GLY A 29 12.18 -12.09 -9.78
CA GLY A 29 13.58 -12.14 -9.37
C GLY A 29 14.00 -11.04 -8.37
N VAL A 30 13.08 -10.15 -7.97
CA VAL A 30 13.37 -9.07 -7.01
C VAL A 30 12.60 -9.29 -5.72
N LEU A 31 13.31 -9.26 -4.59
CA LEU A 31 12.71 -9.33 -3.27
C LEU A 31 11.85 -8.07 -3.03
N PRO A 32 10.54 -8.20 -2.73
CA PRO A 32 9.72 -7.05 -2.40
C PRO A 32 10.27 -6.32 -1.17
N PHE A 33 10.15 -4.99 -1.14
CA PHE A 33 10.77 -4.18 -0.07
C PHE A 33 10.31 -4.57 1.34
N TYR A 34 9.08 -5.08 1.49
CA TYR A 34 8.52 -5.51 2.76
C TYR A 34 9.08 -6.86 3.23
N CYS A 35 9.80 -7.58 2.37
CA CYS A 35 10.56 -8.78 2.72
C CYS A 35 12.07 -8.48 2.87
N ASP A 36 12.52 -7.25 2.61
CA ASP A 36 13.93 -6.89 2.61
C ASP A 36 14.34 -6.25 3.95
N PRO A 37 15.09 -6.95 4.82
CA PRO A 37 15.50 -6.42 6.12
C PRO A 37 16.45 -5.22 5.99
N THR A 38 17.15 -5.04 4.87
CA THR A 38 17.99 -3.86 4.65
C THR A 38 17.17 -2.59 4.39
N ARG A 39 15.89 -2.75 4.03
CA ARG A 39 14.98 -1.64 3.72
C ARG A 39 14.00 -1.32 4.84
N VAL A 40 13.51 -2.34 5.55
CA VAL A 40 12.48 -2.16 6.59
C VAL A 40 12.88 -2.74 7.95
N GLY A 41 14.11 -3.22 8.11
CA GLY A 41 14.63 -3.72 9.39
C GLY A 41 13.81 -4.88 9.93
N THR A 42 13.48 -4.83 11.21
CA THR A 42 12.73 -5.91 11.90
C THR A 42 11.30 -6.07 11.43
N PHE A 43 10.78 -5.16 10.59
CA PHE A 43 9.46 -5.30 9.96
C PHE A 43 9.46 -6.25 8.76
N ALA A 44 10.64 -6.67 8.27
CA ALA A 44 10.72 -7.58 7.15
C ALA A 44 9.95 -8.87 7.43
N ILE A 45 9.16 -9.28 6.45
CA ILE A 45 8.43 -10.55 6.45
C ILE A 45 9.30 -11.59 5.75
N GLU A 46 9.50 -12.73 6.40
CA GLU A 46 10.22 -13.85 5.81
C GLU A 46 9.44 -14.36 4.58
N PRO A 47 10.04 -14.43 3.38
CA PRO A 47 9.33 -14.84 2.17
C PRO A 47 8.58 -16.17 2.33
N GLY A 48 9.22 -17.18 2.94
CA GLY A 48 8.61 -18.49 3.15
C GLY A 48 7.33 -18.45 4.00
N GLU A 49 7.28 -17.61 5.03
CA GLU A 49 6.07 -17.44 5.85
C GLU A 49 4.95 -16.76 5.06
N LEU A 50 5.30 -15.82 4.17
CA LEU A 50 4.34 -15.13 3.32
C LEU A 50 3.78 -16.04 2.22
N VAL A 51 4.59 -16.93 1.64
CA VAL A 51 4.13 -17.95 0.67
C VAL A 51 3.00 -18.79 1.27
N VAL A 52 3.16 -19.22 2.52
CA VAL A 52 2.16 -20.03 3.24
C VAL A 52 0.93 -19.19 3.62
N GLY A 53 1.06 -17.87 3.69
CA GLY A 53 -0.02 -16.98 4.12
C GLY A 53 -0.29 -17.07 5.62
N GLY A 54 0.74 -17.35 6.43
CA GLY A 54 0.60 -17.47 7.87
C GLY A 54 0.11 -16.19 8.53
N ASP A 55 -0.75 -16.32 9.56
CA ASP A 55 -1.42 -15.21 10.22
C ASP A 55 -0.45 -14.11 10.70
N ASP A 56 0.68 -14.49 11.29
CA ASP A 56 1.70 -13.55 11.79
C ASP A 56 2.37 -12.76 10.65
N ALA A 57 2.72 -13.44 9.56
CA ALA A 57 3.32 -12.82 8.38
C ALA A 57 2.34 -11.84 7.71
N VAL A 58 1.07 -12.25 7.57
CA VAL A 58 0.01 -11.43 6.96
C VAL A 58 -0.34 -10.25 7.87
N PHE A 59 -0.35 -10.43 9.20
CA PHE A 59 -0.52 -9.33 10.17
C PHE A 59 0.61 -8.33 10.10
N ARG A 60 1.87 -8.81 10.12
CA ARG A 60 3.05 -7.96 10.03
C ARG A 60 3.06 -7.18 8.72
N LEU A 61 2.72 -7.82 7.61
CA LEU A 61 2.57 -7.15 6.30
C LEU A 61 1.49 -6.06 6.36
N PHE A 62 0.33 -6.35 6.95
CA PHE A 62 -0.76 -5.39 7.10
C PHE A 62 -0.31 -4.13 7.85
N VAL A 63 0.34 -4.30 9.01
CA VAL A 63 0.84 -3.17 9.82
C VAL A 63 1.94 -2.42 9.05
N THR A 64 2.89 -3.16 8.45
CA THR A 64 4.01 -2.60 7.68
C THR A 64 3.52 -1.71 6.55
N LEU A 65 2.58 -2.17 5.73
CA LEU A 65 2.03 -1.41 4.61
C LEU A 65 1.14 -0.24 5.09
N SER A 66 0.44 -0.41 6.21
CA SER A 66 -0.38 0.65 6.78
C SER A 66 0.41 1.88 7.26
N MET A 67 1.74 1.74 7.45
CA MET A 67 2.62 2.86 7.79
C MET A 67 2.85 3.85 6.63
N TYR A 68 2.61 3.43 5.38
CA TYR A 68 2.83 4.18 4.13
C TYR A 68 1.71 5.20 3.83
N GLN A 69 1.42 6.02 4.84
CA GLN A 69 0.49 7.15 4.76
C GLN A 69 1.17 8.44 5.21
N ALA A 70 0.70 9.56 4.64
CA ALA A 70 1.08 10.95 4.93
C ALA A 70 2.56 11.34 4.68
N LEU A 71 3.48 10.40 4.44
CA LEU A 71 4.89 10.67 4.13
C LEU A 71 5.33 9.92 2.87
N ARG A 72 6.49 10.31 2.35
CA ARG A 72 7.16 9.62 1.23
C ARG A 72 7.65 8.24 1.68
N ASP A 73 7.56 7.27 0.79
CA ASP A 73 7.88 5.86 1.07
C ASP A 73 9.31 5.67 1.59
N VAL A 74 10.30 6.37 1.00
CA VAL A 74 11.69 6.34 1.49
C VAL A 74 11.84 6.83 2.93
N VAL A 75 10.99 7.75 3.39
CA VAL A 75 11.01 8.23 4.78
C VAL A 75 10.39 7.18 5.71
N ILE A 76 9.37 6.46 5.25
CA ILE A 76 8.74 5.38 6.01
C ILE A 76 9.70 4.20 6.16
N MET A 77 10.33 3.76 5.07
CA MET A 77 11.33 2.70 5.08
C MET A 77 12.46 3.00 6.06
N ARG A 78 13.06 4.19 6.00
CA ARG A 78 14.11 4.60 6.95
C ARG A 78 13.65 4.59 8.41
N ARG A 79 12.38 4.94 8.67
CA ARG A 79 11.82 4.86 10.02
C ARG A 79 11.62 3.42 10.46
N GLN A 80 11.09 2.55 9.60
CA GLN A 80 10.94 1.12 9.90
C GLN A 80 12.30 0.47 10.16
N LEU A 81 13.29 0.76 9.32
CA LEU A 81 14.68 0.30 9.46
C LEU A 81 15.32 0.73 10.79
N ALA A 82 15.04 1.96 11.23
CA ALA A 82 15.59 2.51 12.48
C ALA A 82 14.80 2.12 13.73
N MET A 83 13.62 1.49 13.61
CA MET A 83 12.83 1.08 14.77
C MET A 83 13.45 -0.14 15.45
N PRO A 84 13.63 -0.10 16.78
CA PRO A 84 14.16 -1.25 17.50
C PRO A 84 13.14 -2.41 17.50
N LEU A 85 13.65 -3.63 17.70
CA LEU A 85 12.82 -4.84 17.78
C LEU A 85 11.68 -4.71 18.79
N SER A 86 11.92 -4.04 19.94
CA SER A 86 10.89 -3.80 20.96
C SER A 86 9.72 -2.97 20.43
N SER A 87 9.98 -1.95 19.60
CA SER A 87 8.92 -1.17 18.94
C SER A 87 8.19 -2.01 17.91
N MET A 88 8.90 -2.82 17.12
CA MET A 88 8.26 -3.71 16.14
C MET A 88 7.33 -4.70 16.84
N ARG A 89 7.73 -5.33 17.95
CA ARG A 89 6.90 -6.28 18.69
C ARG A 89 5.58 -5.68 19.16
N VAL A 90 5.61 -4.47 19.70
CA VAL A 90 4.39 -3.78 20.14
C VAL A 90 3.46 -3.44 18.95
N LEU A 91 4.02 -3.28 17.76
CA LEU A 91 3.29 -2.84 16.57
C LEU A 91 2.79 -3.97 15.67
N ALA A 92 3.60 -5.02 15.46
CA ALA A 92 3.44 -5.94 14.34
C ALA A 92 3.73 -7.42 14.69
N ASP A 93 3.86 -7.75 15.97
CA ASP A 93 3.90 -9.13 16.47
C ASP A 93 2.50 -9.49 17.01
N ALA A 94 1.79 -10.36 16.27
CA ALA A 94 0.40 -10.67 16.58
C ALA A 94 0.28 -11.47 17.89
N GLN A 95 1.27 -12.29 18.23
CA GLN A 95 1.30 -13.04 19.50
C GLN A 95 1.51 -12.10 20.68
N PHE A 96 2.46 -11.17 20.58
CA PHE A 96 2.67 -10.14 21.60
C PHE A 96 1.40 -9.30 21.82
N LEU A 97 0.74 -8.93 20.73
CA LEU A 97 -0.50 -8.16 20.79
C LEU A 97 -1.64 -8.98 21.42
N HIS A 98 -1.78 -10.26 21.06
CA HIS A 98 -2.75 -11.17 21.66
C HIS A 98 -2.56 -11.23 23.18
N GLN A 99 -1.34 -11.51 23.65
CA GLN A 99 -1.03 -11.56 25.08
C GLN A 99 -1.34 -10.21 25.76
N SER A 100 -0.96 -9.11 25.14
CA SER A 100 -1.17 -7.75 25.65
C SER A 100 -2.64 -7.35 25.74
N VAL A 101 -3.48 -7.84 24.82
CA VAL A 101 -4.92 -7.59 24.81
C VAL A 101 -5.61 -8.46 25.87
N MET A 102 -5.25 -9.75 25.98
CA MET A 102 -5.86 -10.67 26.94
C MET A 102 -5.49 -10.35 28.40
N ALA A 103 -4.28 -9.85 28.64
CA ALA A 103 -3.84 -9.47 29.98
C ALA A 103 -4.43 -8.13 30.46
N ASN A 104 -5.09 -7.36 29.58
CA ASN A 104 -5.56 -6.02 29.89
C ASN A 104 -7.06 -6.02 30.25
N LEU A 105 -7.42 -5.35 31.34
CA LEU A 105 -8.80 -5.31 31.85
C LEU A 105 -9.67 -4.19 31.23
N CYS A 106 -9.11 -3.39 30.31
CA CYS A 106 -9.85 -2.30 29.67
C CYS A 106 -11.02 -2.84 28.83
N SER A 107 -12.24 -2.39 29.12
CA SER A 107 -13.46 -2.82 28.44
C SER A 107 -13.46 -2.55 26.94
N ALA A 108 -12.77 -1.50 26.49
CA ALA A 108 -12.65 -1.14 25.08
C ALA A 108 -11.94 -2.23 24.24
N LEU A 109 -11.10 -3.06 24.86
CA LEU A 109 -10.30 -4.08 24.18
C LEU A 109 -11.07 -5.40 23.90
N ARG A 110 -12.36 -5.48 24.25
CA ARG A 110 -13.13 -6.73 24.13
C ARG A 110 -13.39 -7.14 22.68
N THR A 111 -13.84 -6.20 21.85
CA THR A 111 -14.18 -6.41 20.45
C THR A 111 -13.70 -5.24 19.59
N GLY A 112 -13.57 -5.45 18.27
CA GLY A 112 -13.24 -4.35 17.36
C GLY A 112 -14.27 -3.22 17.39
N LYS A 113 -15.56 -3.52 17.59
CA LYS A 113 -16.63 -2.50 17.66
C LYS A 113 -16.51 -1.62 18.90
N THR A 114 -16.35 -2.24 20.07
CA THR A 114 -16.14 -1.51 21.34
C THR A 114 -14.83 -0.72 21.31
N PHE A 115 -13.81 -1.25 20.64
CA PHE A 115 -12.52 -0.58 20.55
C PHE A 115 -12.61 0.74 19.79
N GLU A 116 -13.26 0.75 18.62
CA GLU A 116 -13.42 1.98 17.84
C GLU A 116 -14.31 3.02 18.53
N ALA A 117 -15.32 2.57 19.28
CA ALA A 117 -16.23 3.45 19.98
C ALA A 117 -15.59 4.09 21.22
N ASP A 118 -14.87 3.29 22.00
CA ASP A 118 -14.53 3.65 23.38
C ASP A 118 -13.04 4.00 23.55
N CYS A 119 -12.13 3.43 22.74
CA CYS A 119 -10.70 3.71 22.90
C CYS A 119 -10.37 5.14 22.49
N ASP A 120 -10.01 5.97 23.48
CA ASP A 120 -9.73 7.40 23.31
C ASP A 120 -8.23 7.75 23.45
N VAL A 121 -7.33 6.76 23.40
CA VAL A 121 -5.87 6.99 23.40
C VAL A 121 -5.49 8.05 22.39
N SER A 122 -4.76 9.08 22.84
CA SER A 122 -4.28 10.15 21.98
C SER A 122 -2.98 10.77 22.51
N LYS A 123 -2.20 11.39 21.61
CA LYS A 123 -1.01 12.17 21.91
C LYS A 123 -1.39 13.65 21.96
N ARG A 124 -1.26 14.28 23.12
CA ARG A 124 -1.49 15.73 23.32
C ARG A 124 -0.26 16.34 23.99
N ALA A 125 0.27 17.42 23.41
CA ALA A 125 1.47 18.10 23.90
C ALA A 125 2.66 17.15 24.19
N GLY A 126 2.84 16.11 23.36
CA GLY A 126 3.90 15.11 23.54
C GLY A 126 3.54 13.92 24.43
N ILE A 127 2.48 14.02 25.23
CA ILE A 127 2.04 13.01 26.18
C ILE A 127 1.03 12.08 25.52
N VAL A 128 1.24 10.77 25.63
CA VAL A 128 0.31 9.74 25.14
C VAL A 128 -0.47 9.18 26.33
N ASP A 129 -1.78 9.41 26.35
CA ASP A 129 -2.68 8.90 27.39
C ASP A 129 -4.12 8.71 26.90
N CYS A 130 -5.01 8.24 27.78
CA CYS A 130 -6.45 8.06 27.53
C CYS A 130 -7.27 8.45 28.77
N GLY A 131 -8.55 8.77 28.59
CA GLY A 131 -9.45 9.15 29.68
C GLY A 131 -9.95 7.95 30.49
N MET A 132 -10.19 6.81 29.84
CA MET A 132 -10.74 5.63 30.54
C MET A 132 -9.78 5.06 31.59
N TRP A 133 -8.48 5.04 31.30
CA TRP A 133 -7.45 4.41 32.12
C TRP A 133 -6.21 5.32 32.18
N ALA A 134 -6.39 6.53 32.70
CA ALA A 134 -5.34 7.55 32.76
C ALA A 134 -4.08 7.04 33.45
N SER A 135 -2.89 7.39 32.92
CA SER A 135 -1.55 7.00 33.44
C SER A 135 -1.25 5.50 33.54
N ALA A 136 -2.22 4.61 33.35
CA ALA A 136 -2.00 3.17 33.36
C ALA A 136 -1.22 2.71 32.12
N SER A 137 -0.43 1.63 32.26
CA SER A 137 0.24 0.96 31.15
C SER A 137 -0.78 0.32 30.21
N CYS A 138 -0.59 0.50 28.90
CA CYS A 138 -1.47 -0.06 27.87
C CYS A 138 -0.70 -0.16 26.56
N HIS A 139 -0.75 -1.32 25.92
CA HIS A 139 -0.06 -1.58 24.65
C HIS A 139 -0.45 -0.60 23.53
N VAL A 140 -1.67 -0.06 23.54
CA VAL A 140 -2.12 0.98 22.58
C VAL A 140 -1.37 2.30 22.79
N LYS A 141 -1.08 2.66 24.05
CA LYS A 141 -0.27 3.83 24.38
C LYS A 141 1.18 3.60 23.96
N ASP A 142 1.72 2.41 24.22
CA ASP A 142 3.08 2.04 23.82
C ASP A 142 3.23 2.02 22.30
N ALA A 143 2.26 1.47 21.57
CA ALA A 143 2.18 1.51 20.11
C ALA A 143 2.12 2.96 19.59
N THR A 144 1.36 3.84 20.26
CA THR A 144 1.26 5.25 19.86
C THR A 144 2.59 5.99 20.06
N ARG A 145 3.32 5.68 21.15
CA ARG A 145 4.68 6.17 21.37
C ARG A 145 5.64 5.61 20.31
N ALA A 146 5.57 4.32 20.00
CA ALA A 146 6.43 3.65 19.02
C ALA A 146 6.25 4.19 17.60
N PHE A 147 5.00 4.38 17.14
CA PHE A 147 4.76 5.04 15.85
C PHE A 147 5.31 6.46 15.82
N ASN A 148 5.23 7.17 16.95
CA ASN A 148 5.61 8.58 17.12
C ASN A 148 5.06 9.48 16.01
N ARG A 149 3.86 9.16 15.52
CA ARG A 149 3.28 9.82 14.34
C ARG A 149 1.77 9.72 14.39
N MET A 150 1.10 10.86 14.18
CA MET A 150 -0.35 11.02 14.35
C MET A 150 -0.77 10.68 15.79
N GLY A 151 -1.76 11.40 16.31
CA GLY A 151 -2.04 11.37 17.75
C GLY A 151 -2.46 10.00 18.29
N ASP A 152 -2.94 9.10 17.45
CA ASP A 152 -3.69 7.90 17.82
C ASP A 152 -3.30 6.67 16.98
N MET A 153 -2.20 6.74 16.22
CA MET A 153 -1.84 5.69 15.27
C MET A 153 -1.59 4.33 15.96
N GLY A 154 -1.26 4.31 17.25
CA GLY A 154 -1.11 3.08 18.02
C GLY A 154 -2.37 2.26 18.18
N LYS A 155 -3.55 2.82 17.86
CA LYS A 155 -4.80 2.06 17.79
C LYS A 155 -4.87 1.11 16.60
N LEU A 156 -4.08 1.35 15.54
CA LEU A 156 -4.17 0.60 14.30
C LEU A 156 -3.89 -0.90 14.47
N PRO A 157 -2.77 -1.35 15.10
CA PRO A 157 -2.51 -2.77 15.30
C PRO A 157 -3.62 -3.48 16.07
N THR A 158 -4.05 -2.89 17.19
CA THR A 158 -5.11 -3.45 18.04
C THR A 158 -6.45 -3.52 17.31
N SER A 159 -6.82 -2.48 16.55
CA SER A 159 -8.02 -2.47 15.71
C SER A 159 -7.98 -3.60 14.68
N ALA A 160 -6.86 -3.76 13.98
CA ALA A 160 -6.68 -4.81 12.99
C ALA A 160 -6.81 -6.19 13.62
N TRP A 161 -6.10 -6.42 14.73
CA TRP A 161 -6.08 -7.69 15.42
C TRP A 161 -7.47 -8.08 15.93
N LEU A 162 -8.17 -7.16 16.61
CA LEU A 162 -9.52 -7.41 17.14
C LEU A 162 -10.56 -7.69 16.05
N ARG A 163 -10.36 -7.15 14.84
CA ARG A 163 -11.29 -7.33 13.71
C ARG A 163 -11.01 -8.61 12.94
N PHE A 164 -9.75 -8.92 12.70
CA PHE A 164 -9.37 -9.88 11.69
C PHE A 164 -8.37 -10.94 12.13
N TRP A 165 -7.69 -10.85 13.28
CA TRP A 165 -6.75 -11.91 13.71
C TRP A 165 -7.17 -12.63 14.98
N LYS A 166 -8.01 -12.00 15.81
CA LYS A 166 -8.55 -12.64 17.00
C LYS A 166 -9.32 -13.92 16.64
N ASP A 167 -9.01 -15.02 17.30
CA ASP A 167 -9.72 -16.31 17.21
C ASP A 167 -9.91 -16.84 15.77
N GLY A 168 -8.89 -16.67 14.91
CA GLY A 168 -8.91 -17.12 13.51
C GLY A 168 -9.88 -16.34 12.63
N ALA A 169 -10.16 -15.07 12.95
CA ALA A 169 -11.13 -14.25 12.22
C ALA A 169 -10.74 -14.02 10.73
N LEU A 170 -9.46 -14.12 10.37
CA LEU A 170 -8.99 -13.86 9.00
C LEU A 170 -9.45 -14.98 8.08
N GLU A 171 -9.21 -16.23 8.47
CA GLU A 171 -9.66 -17.41 7.73
C GLU A 171 -11.19 -17.38 7.54
N LYS A 172 -11.93 -17.09 8.62
CA LYS A 172 -13.40 -16.95 8.57
C LYS A 172 -13.84 -15.83 7.62
N LEU A 173 -13.12 -14.71 7.59
CA LEU A 173 -13.38 -13.62 6.65
C LEU A 173 -13.14 -14.06 5.21
N LEU A 174 -12.02 -14.73 4.93
CA LEU A 174 -11.68 -15.20 3.59
C LEU A 174 -12.72 -16.22 3.09
N ALA A 175 -13.10 -17.19 3.92
CA ALA A 175 -14.15 -18.15 3.61
C ALA A 175 -15.50 -17.46 3.35
N LYS A 176 -15.87 -16.48 4.17
CA LYS A 176 -17.08 -15.69 3.99
C LYS A 176 -17.08 -14.93 2.67
N VAL A 177 -16.01 -14.20 2.36
CA VAL A 177 -15.87 -13.49 1.08
C VAL A 177 -15.94 -14.45 -0.11
N HIS A 178 -15.33 -15.63 0.00
CA HIS A 178 -15.40 -16.65 -1.04
C HIS A 178 -16.83 -17.12 -1.30
N SER A 179 -17.64 -17.26 -0.24
CA SER A 179 -19.05 -17.63 -0.34
C SER A 179 -19.98 -16.50 -0.82
N GLU A 180 -19.67 -15.24 -0.51
CA GLU A 180 -20.49 -14.07 -0.86
C GLU A 180 -20.35 -13.65 -2.32
N GLU A 181 -19.21 -13.93 -2.96
CA GLU A 181 -18.91 -13.45 -4.30
C GLU A 181 -18.16 -14.51 -5.10
N ALA A 182 -18.60 -14.77 -6.34
CA ALA A 182 -18.01 -15.79 -7.20
C ALA A 182 -16.77 -15.28 -7.96
N SER A 183 -16.71 -13.99 -8.29
CA SER A 183 -15.62 -13.41 -9.08
C SER A 183 -14.38 -13.12 -8.21
N PRO A 184 -13.19 -13.69 -8.53
CA PRO A 184 -11.94 -13.41 -7.81
C PRO A 184 -11.57 -11.93 -7.74
N LEU A 185 -11.83 -11.18 -8.81
CA LEU A 185 -11.61 -9.72 -8.87
C LEU A 185 -12.51 -8.98 -7.88
N LYS A 186 -13.80 -9.34 -7.83
CA LYS A 186 -14.75 -8.71 -6.91
C LYS A 186 -14.52 -9.12 -5.46
N ARG A 187 -14.01 -10.33 -5.19
CA ARG A 187 -13.55 -10.75 -3.86
C ARG A 187 -12.43 -9.84 -3.36
N ALA A 188 -11.47 -9.49 -4.22
CA ALA A 188 -10.41 -8.55 -3.88
C ALA A 188 -10.97 -7.17 -3.49
N ASP A 189 -11.90 -6.62 -4.28
CA ASP A 189 -12.59 -5.37 -3.95
C ASP A 189 -13.38 -5.44 -2.64
N LEU A 190 -14.04 -6.56 -2.37
CA LEU A 190 -14.77 -6.77 -1.12
C LEU A 190 -13.83 -6.81 0.08
N LEU A 191 -12.69 -7.52 -0.01
CA LEU A 191 -11.67 -7.51 1.05
C LEU A 191 -11.11 -6.12 1.29
N VAL A 192 -10.89 -5.33 0.25
CA VAL A 192 -10.48 -3.91 0.41
C VAL A 192 -11.50 -3.14 1.25
N GLN A 193 -12.81 -3.33 1.02
CA GLN A 193 -13.85 -2.68 1.82
C GLN A 193 -13.84 -3.12 3.28
N ARG A 194 -13.56 -4.41 3.55
CA ARG A 194 -13.48 -4.95 4.91
C ARG A 194 -12.26 -4.40 5.66
N PHE A 195 -11.07 -4.48 5.04
CA PHE A 195 -9.83 -3.96 5.65
C PHE A 195 -9.80 -2.44 5.80
N ALA A 196 -10.53 -1.69 4.96
CA ALA A 196 -10.67 -0.24 5.11
C ALA A 196 -11.48 0.20 6.35
N GLN A 197 -12.00 -0.75 7.14
CA GLN A 197 -12.67 -0.46 8.42
C GLN A 197 -11.71 -0.45 9.61
N VAL A 198 -10.44 -0.84 9.42
CA VAL A 198 -9.43 -0.76 10.48
C VAL A 198 -9.10 0.71 10.76
N HIS A 199 -8.87 1.02 12.03
CA HIS A 199 -8.48 2.34 12.48
C HIS A 199 -7.30 2.90 11.65
N ARG A 200 -7.44 4.11 11.10
CA ARG A 200 -6.44 4.79 10.25
C ARG A 200 -6.08 4.07 8.94
N VAL A 201 -6.88 3.09 8.51
CA VAL A 201 -6.71 2.38 7.24
C VAL A 201 -7.84 2.76 6.29
N GLY A 202 -7.57 3.71 5.40
CA GLY A 202 -8.51 4.03 4.31
C GLY A 202 -8.38 3.08 3.12
N ARG A 203 -9.27 3.25 2.13
CA ARG A 203 -9.31 2.44 0.88
C ARG A 203 -7.92 2.26 0.25
N LYS A 204 -7.12 3.33 0.12
CA LYS A 204 -5.77 3.30 -0.45
C LYS A 204 -4.88 2.22 0.20
N LEU A 205 -4.79 2.22 1.53
CA LEU A 205 -3.92 1.31 2.26
C LEU A 205 -4.44 -0.13 2.24
N ALA A 206 -5.77 -0.29 2.37
CA ALA A 206 -6.40 -1.59 2.22
C ALA A 206 -6.16 -2.17 0.81
N THR A 207 -6.25 -1.35 -0.24
CA THR A 207 -5.91 -1.75 -1.61
C THR A 207 -4.44 -2.16 -1.74
N MET A 208 -3.50 -1.40 -1.18
CA MET A 208 -2.08 -1.78 -1.18
C MET A 208 -1.86 -3.16 -0.53
N PHE A 209 -2.48 -3.39 0.62
CA PHE A 209 -2.38 -4.65 1.35
C PHE A 209 -2.97 -5.84 0.58
N VAL A 210 -4.23 -5.72 0.12
CA VAL A 210 -4.87 -6.81 -0.64
C VAL A 210 -4.10 -7.07 -1.93
N SER A 211 -3.65 -6.04 -2.66
CA SER A 211 -2.86 -6.22 -3.88
C SER A 211 -1.55 -6.97 -3.62
N ALA A 212 -0.86 -6.70 -2.50
CA ALA A 212 0.40 -7.37 -2.17
C ALA A 212 0.24 -8.88 -1.96
N LEU A 213 -0.96 -9.34 -1.59
CA LEU A 213 -1.26 -10.75 -1.33
C LEU A 213 -1.93 -11.46 -2.51
N SER A 214 -2.40 -10.72 -3.52
CA SER A 214 -3.28 -11.24 -4.58
C SER A 214 -2.89 -10.82 -6.01
N THR A 215 -1.77 -10.13 -6.21
CA THR A 215 -1.31 -9.68 -7.54
C THR A 215 0.05 -10.28 -7.88
N PRO A 216 0.12 -11.48 -8.48
CA PRO A 216 1.38 -12.18 -8.71
C PRO A 216 2.41 -11.36 -9.47
N ALA A 217 1.98 -10.54 -10.42
CA ALA A 217 2.91 -9.72 -11.19
C ALA A 217 3.70 -8.71 -10.36
N LEU A 218 3.22 -8.28 -9.18
CA LEU A 218 3.97 -7.38 -8.30
C LEU A 218 5.02 -8.10 -7.45
N SER A 219 4.75 -9.35 -7.08
CA SER A 219 5.60 -10.15 -6.18
C SER A 219 5.40 -11.65 -6.47
N PRO A 220 5.95 -12.17 -7.59
CA PRO A 220 5.71 -13.54 -8.02
C PRO A 220 6.09 -14.55 -6.93
N GLY A 221 5.21 -15.52 -6.70
CA GLY A 221 5.40 -16.55 -5.66
C GLY A 221 5.07 -16.10 -4.23
N LEU A 222 4.83 -14.81 -3.97
CA LEU A 222 4.59 -14.26 -2.62
C LEU A 222 3.16 -13.74 -2.42
N THR A 223 2.21 -14.28 -3.19
CA THR A 223 0.80 -13.87 -3.20
C THR A 223 -0.10 -15.02 -2.78
N PRO A 224 -0.21 -15.32 -1.47
CA PRO A 224 -0.89 -16.51 -0.96
C PRO A 224 -2.41 -16.51 -1.19
N TRP A 225 -3.00 -15.39 -1.61
CA TRP A 225 -4.45 -15.30 -1.86
C TRP A 225 -4.82 -15.47 -3.33
N PHE A 226 -3.83 -15.49 -4.24
CA PHE A 226 -4.06 -15.74 -5.65
C PHE A 226 -4.03 -17.26 -5.94
N PRO A 227 -4.92 -17.82 -6.78
CA PRO A 227 -5.86 -17.14 -7.68
C PRO A 227 -7.27 -16.89 -7.11
N GLU A 228 -7.60 -17.37 -5.91
CA GLU A 228 -8.96 -17.31 -5.35
C GLU A 228 -9.45 -15.88 -5.16
N ILE A 229 -8.51 -14.97 -4.90
CA ILE A 229 -8.64 -13.52 -4.86
C ILE A 229 -7.67 -12.97 -5.89
N ASP A 230 -8.19 -12.22 -6.87
CA ASP A 230 -7.39 -11.65 -7.95
C ASP A 230 -7.25 -10.14 -7.76
N GLY A 231 -6.05 -9.70 -7.42
CA GLY A 231 -5.71 -8.30 -7.18
C GLY A 231 -5.42 -7.49 -8.44
N ASN A 232 -5.40 -8.08 -9.64
CA ASN A 232 -5.05 -7.37 -10.88
C ASN A 232 -5.99 -6.20 -11.19
N GLY A 233 -7.25 -6.29 -10.76
CA GLY A 233 -8.26 -5.24 -10.90
C GLY A 233 -8.10 -4.06 -9.94
N LEU A 234 -7.30 -4.20 -8.90
CA LEU A 234 -7.15 -3.19 -7.84
C LEU A 234 -6.30 -2.00 -8.29
N VAL A 235 -6.67 -0.78 -7.89
CA VAL A 235 -5.97 0.45 -8.29
C VAL A 235 -5.73 1.34 -7.07
N VAL A 236 -4.46 1.71 -6.85
CA VAL A 236 -4.06 2.65 -5.79
C VAL A 236 -3.77 4.01 -6.42
N VAL A 237 -4.64 5.00 -6.18
CA VAL A 237 -4.38 6.37 -6.66
C VAL A 237 -3.74 7.19 -5.54
N ASP A 238 -2.41 7.27 -5.55
CA ASP A 238 -1.64 8.18 -4.70
C ASP A 238 -1.44 9.56 -5.37
N THR A 239 -0.66 10.44 -4.76
CA THR A 239 -0.38 11.77 -5.32
C THR A 239 0.36 11.70 -6.67
N ASN A 240 1.29 10.76 -6.85
CA ASN A 240 2.04 10.64 -8.11
C ASN A 240 1.12 10.17 -9.25
N VAL A 241 0.35 9.11 -9.00
CA VAL A 241 -0.63 8.56 -9.93
C VAL A 241 -1.71 9.60 -10.23
N ALA A 242 -2.23 10.29 -9.22
CA ALA A 242 -3.25 11.33 -9.40
C ALA A 242 -2.77 12.45 -10.33
N ARG A 243 -1.52 12.93 -10.14
CA ARG A 243 -0.93 13.95 -11.01
C ARG A 243 -0.76 13.46 -12.44
N ALA A 244 -0.29 12.22 -12.62
CA ALA A 244 -0.13 11.65 -13.95
C ALA A 244 -1.48 11.47 -14.68
N VAL A 245 -2.47 10.91 -13.99
CA VAL A 245 -3.84 10.74 -14.49
C VAL A 245 -4.46 12.08 -14.86
N ASP A 246 -4.35 13.09 -14.00
CA ASP A 246 -4.92 14.42 -14.26
C ASP A 246 -4.22 15.13 -15.43
N ALA A 247 -2.92 14.88 -15.65
CA ALA A 247 -2.20 15.41 -16.80
C ALA A 247 -2.61 14.77 -18.14
N PHE A 248 -3.09 13.52 -18.11
CA PHE A 248 -3.56 12.81 -19.31
C PHE A 248 -5.04 13.02 -19.61
N ARG A 249 -5.83 13.40 -18.61
CA ARG A 249 -7.27 13.59 -18.76
C ARG A 249 -7.61 14.96 -19.37
N PRO A 250 -8.79 15.09 -20.02
CA PRO A 250 -9.27 16.38 -20.48
C PRO A 250 -9.35 17.41 -19.33
N VAL A 251 -9.11 18.68 -19.65
CA VAL A 251 -9.33 19.79 -18.71
C VAL A 251 -10.79 19.79 -18.27
N GLY A 252 -11.03 20.01 -16.97
CA GLY A 252 -12.37 19.99 -16.38
C GLY A 252 -12.87 18.58 -15.97
N ALA A 253 -12.12 17.52 -16.23
CA ALA A 253 -12.50 16.18 -15.78
C ALA A 253 -12.57 16.10 -14.24
N ALA A 254 -13.57 15.36 -13.72
CA ALA A 254 -13.78 15.21 -12.28
C ALA A 254 -12.53 14.69 -11.56
N LYS A 255 -12.11 15.37 -10.50
CA LYS A 255 -10.87 15.07 -9.73
C LYS A 255 -11.10 14.16 -8.52
N SER A 256 -12.21 13.43 -8.47
CA SER A 256 -12.46 12.45 -7.41
C SER A 256 -11.55 11.22 -7.54
N TYR A 257 -11.37 10.49 -6.44
CA TYR A 257 -10.62 9.22 -6.42
C TYR A 257 -11.22 8.22 -7.42
N GLU A 258 -12.52 7.93 -7.30
CA GLU A 258 -13.25 7.04 -8.21
C GLU A 258 -13.12 7.45 -9.68
N ALA A 259 -13.21 8.74 -10.02
CA ALA A 259 -13.08 9.17 -11.42
C ALA A 259 -11.69 8.89 -12.00
N ARG A 260 -10.63 8.96 -11.17
CA ARG A 260 -9.27 8.60 -11.58
C ARG A 260 -9.10 7.09 -11.72
N VAL A 261 -9.66 6.32 -10.80
CA VAL A 261 -9.68 4.84 -10.86
C VAL A 261 -10.38 4.37 -12.13
N GLN A 262 -11.60 4.84 -12.39
CA GLN A 262 -12.38 4.46 -13.58
C GLN A 262 -11.65 4.83 -14.87
N TRP A 263 -10.98 5.98 -14.90
CA TRP A 263 -10.17 6.35 -16.05
C TRP A 263 -9.00 5.39 -16.27
N LEU A 264 -8.25 5.04 -15.21
CA LEU A 264 -7.12 4.10 -15.31
C LEU A 264 -7.57 2.71 -15.77
N VAL A 265 -8.65 2.19 -15.17
CA VAL A 265 -9.27 0.92 -15.57
C VAL A 265 -9.67 0.97 -17.05
N GLY A 266 -10.30 2.06 -17.48
CA GLY A 266 -10.70 2.26 -18.87
C GLY A 266 -9.52 2.35 -19.85
N GLN A 267 -8.36 2.87 -19.43
CA GLN A 267 -7.15 2.85 -20.25
C GLN A 267 -6.48 1.47 -20.28
N ALA A 268 -6.41 0.78 -19.14
CA ALA A 268 -5.81 -0.55 -19.04
C ALA A 268 -6.51 -1.56 -19.95
N ARG A 269 -7.83 -1.45 -20.14
CA ARG A 269 -8.59 -2.31 -21.08
C ARG A 269 -8.18 -2.16 -22.56
N LYS A 270 -7.46 -1.10 -22.92
CA LYS A 270 -7.06 -0.79 -24.31
C LYS A 270 -5.62 -1.19 -24.61
N ILE A 271 -4.90 -1.75 -23.64
CA ILE A 271 -3.48 -2.05 -23.74
C ILE A 271 -3.31 -3.50 -23.30
N ASP A 272 -2.82 -4.36 -24.20
CA ASP A 272 -2.37 -5.70 -23.82
C ASP A 272 -0.97 -5.57 -23.21
N LEU A 273 -0.83 -5.88 -21.92
CA LEU A 273 0.46 -5.76 -21.23
C LEU A 273 1.50 -6.77 -21.73
N ARG A 274 1.06 -7.86 -22.38
CA ARG A 274 1.96 -8.87 -22.96
C ARG A 274 2.78 -8.33 -24.13
N GLU A 275 2.37 -7.21 -24.70
CA GLU A 275 3.16 -6.48 -25.69
C GLU A 275 4.49 -5.93 -25.11
N PHE A 276 4.59 -5.79 -23.78
CA PHE A 276 5.77 -5.26 -23.09
C PHE A 276 6.52 -6.35 -22.32
N GLU A 277 5.81 -7.31 -21.74
CA GLU A 277 6.39 -8.45 -21.02
C GLU A 277 5.48 -9.69 -21.20
N PRO A 278 5.90 -10.73 -21.95
CA PRO A 278 5.05 -11.88 -22.26
C PRO A 278 4.51 -12.63 -21.03
N MET A 279 5.22 -12.59 -19.90
CA MET A 279 4.88 -13.35 -18.70
C MET A 279 3.89 -12.65 -17.76
N VAL A 280 3.46 -11.41 -18.05
CA VAL A 280 2.41 -10.74 -17.27
C VAL A 280 1.00 -11.00 -17.83
N PRO A 281 -0.06 -10.88 -17.00
CA PRO A 281 -1.43 -10.92 -17.52
C PRO A 281 -1.66 -9.84 -18.57
N SER A 282 -2.46 -10.15 -19.59
CA SER A 282 -2.83 -9.18 -20.65
C SER A 282 -3.47 -7.91 -20.10
N TYR A 283 -4.24 -8.06 -19.01
CA TYR A 283 -4.97 -6.98 -18.36
C TYR A 283 -4.63 -6.92 -16.87
N SER A 284 -4.05 -5.80 -16.44
CA SER A 284 -3.84 -5.49 -15.03
C SER A 284 -3.77 -3.96 -14.82
N PRO A 285 -4.89 -3.28 -14.51
CA PRO A 285 -4.86 -1.87 -14.14
C PRO A 285 -3.97 -1.61 -12.92
N ARG A 286 -3.74 -2.62 -12.06
CA ARG A 286 -2.77 -2.53 -10.97
C ARG A 286 -1.35 -2.29 -11.46
N LEU A 287 -0.89 -3.03 -12.47
CA LEU A 287 0.44 -2.84 -13.09
C LEU A 287 0.53 -1.51 -13.83
N VAL A 288 -0.51 -1.11 -14.56
CA VAL A 288 -0.55 0.21 -15.22
C VAL A 288 -0.40 1.34 -14.21
N GLN A 289 -1.09 1.22 -13.07
CA GLN A 289 -0.93 2.16 -11.97
C GLN A 289 0.47 2.10 -11.36
N GLN A 290 1.07 0.92 -11.20
CA GLN A 290 2.43 0.75 -10.69
C GLN A 290 3.45 1.46 -11.58
N ALA A 291 3.34 1.31 -12.90
CA ALA A 291 4.19 1.99 -13.87
C ALA A 291 4.11 3.52 -13.74
N LEU A 292 2.90 4.08 -13.61
CA LEU A 292 2.71 5.51 -13.40
C LEU A 292 3.30 6.01 -12.08
N TYR A 293 3.12 5.24 -11.00
CA TYR A 293 3.72 5.52 -9.71
C TYR A 293 5.25 5.53 -9.81
N ALA A 294 5.84 4.48 -10.38
CA ALA A 294 7.29 4.34 -10.51
C ALA A 294 7.91 5.45 -11.38
N PHE A 295 7.22 5.83 -12.46
CA PHE A 295 7.65 6.90 -13.37
C PHE A 295 7.59 8.28 -12.71
N GLY A 296 6.48 8.57 -12.01
CA GLY A 296 6.20 9.85 -11.37
C GLY A 296 6.94 10.08 -10.04
N SER A 297 7.43 9.01 -9.39
CA SER A 297 8.01 9.10 -8.04
C SER A 297 9.45 9.63 -8.03
N LYS A 298 9.60 10.95 -7.89
CA LYS A 298 10.93 11.60 -7.82
C LYS A 298 11.87 11.00 -6.78
N SER A 299 11.36 10.78 -5.55
CA SER A 299 12.20 10.31 -4.44
C SER A 299 12.69 8.88 -4.67
N ASN A 300 11.84 7.99 -5.17
CA ASN A 300 12.23 6.60 -5.39
C ASN A 300 13.23 6.49 -6.54
N ARG A 301 13.05 7.30 -7.60
CA ARG A 301 13.98 7.34 -8.73
C ARG A 301 15.36 7.86 -8.34
N HIS A 302 15.43 8.84 -7.43
CA HIS A 302 16.72 9.24 -6.84
C HIS A 302 17.34 8.13 -6.01
N GLU A 303 16.57 7.49 -5.12
CA GLU A 303 17.09 6.43 -4.24
C GLU A 303 17.62 5.23 -5.04
N ARG A 304 16.95 4.87 -6.15
CA ARG A 304 17.41 3.80 -7.06
C ARG A 304 18.59 4.20 -7.94
N GLY A 305 18.92 5.48 -8.02
CA GLY A 305 19.98 5.99 -8.90
C GLY A 305 19.59 5.98 -10.38
N ASP A 306 18.30 6.13 -10.73
CA ASP A 306 17.84 6.22 -12.11
C ASP A 306 18.66 7.27 -12.88
N ARG A 307 19.19 6.95 -14.07
CA ARG A 307 20.07 7.86 -14.86
C ARG A 307 19.47 9.25 -15.10
N CYS A 308 18.17 9.31 -15.36
CA CYS A 308 17.43 10.56 -15.59
C CYS A 308 17.31 11.45 -14.33
N SER A 309 17.61 10.91 -13.15
CA SER A 309 17.60 11.67 -11.90
C SER A 309 18.89 12.49 -11.72
N ALA A 310 19.97 12.08 -12.39
CA ALA A 310 21.27 12.74 -12.38
C ALA A 310 21.51 13.64 -13.61
N MET A 311 21.00 13.26 -14.79
CA MET A 311 21.20 14.04 -16.02
C MET A 311 20.13 15.12 -16.22
N ARG A 312 20.55 16.37 -16.40
CA ARG A 312 19.68 17.45 -16.89
C ARG A 312 19.61 17.38 -18.42
N GLY A 313 18.46 17.01 -18.99
CA GLY A 313 18.32 16.96 -20.45
C GLY A 313 16.98 16.41 -20.93
N GLU A 314 16.74 16.49 -22.24
CA GLU A 314 15.57 15.88 -22.89
C GLU A 314 15.83 14.39 -23.12
N CYS A 315 15.00 13.54 -22.52
CA CYS A 315 14.94 12.11 -22.77
C CYS A 315 14.12 11.88 -24.06
N GLY A 316 14.70 11.30 -25.11
CA GLY A 316 13.98 11.04 -26.38
C GLY A 316 12.73 10.18 -26.23
N GLU A 317 12.68 9.33 -25.20
CA GLU A 317 11.55 8.44 -24.88
C GLU A 317 10.72 8.90 -23.67
N CYS A 318 10.97 10.10 -23.15
CA CYS A 318 10.23 10.60 -22.00
C CYS A 318 8.75 10.87 -22.29
N VAL A 319 8.02 11.00 -21.18
CA VAL A 319 6.70 11.64 -21.14
C VAL A 319 6.82 12.92 -20.32
N PRO A 320 7.19 14.06 -20.94
CA PRO A 320 7.52 15.29 -20.22
C PRO A 320 6.39 15.83 -19.35
N SER A 321 5.13 15.60 -19.74
CA SER A 321 3.96 16.06 -18.98
C SER A 321 3.81 15.43 -17.60
N VAL A 322 4.43 14.27 -17.35
CA VAL A 322 4.36 13.56 -16.06
C VAL A 322 5.73 13.22 -15.48
N CYS A 323 6.82 13.56 -16.18
CA CYS A 323 8.18 13.33 -15.71
C CYS A 323 8.53 14.30 -14.57
N PRO A 324 8.91 13.81 -13.37
CA PRO A 324 9.25 14.68 -12.25
C PRO A 324 10.59 15.42 -12.41
N PHE A 325 11.37 15.06 -13.44
CA PHE A 325 12.66 15.66 -13.80
C PHE A 325 12.59 16.50 -15.08
N GLY A 326 11.46 16.46 -15.80
CA GLY A 326 11.28 17.26 -17.00
C GLY A 326 11.38 18.75 -16.65
N ARG A 327 11.94 19.56 -17.56
CA ARG A 327 11.86 21.01 -17.44
C ARG A 327 10.37 21.38 -17.35
N SER A 328 9.91 21.86 -16.21
CA SER A 328 8.64 22.58 -16.17
C SER A 328 8.75 23.71 -17.18
N ARG A 329 8.04 23.60 -18.32
CA ARG A 329 7.70 24.81 -19.05
C ARG A 329 6.90 25.64 -18.06
N ARG A 330 7.52 26.66 -17.47
CA ARG A 330 6.79 27.81 -16.95
C ARG A 330 5.92 28.28 -18.12
N MET A 331 4.62 27.97 -18.09
CA MET A 331 3.67 28.73 -18.89
C MET A 331 3.71 30.15 -18.31
N GLY A 332 3.98 31.16 -19.14
CA GLY A 332 4.04 32.58 -18.75
C GLY A 332 2.74 33.04 -18.07
N GLU A 333 2.69 34.11 -17.28
CA GLU A 333 3.47 35.35 -17.32
C GLU A 333 3.78 35.82 -18.75
N ARG A 334 2.72 36.02 -19.52
CA ARG A 334 2.54 37.19 -20.39
C ARG A 334 1.09 37.63 -20.33
#